data_AF-A0A7K4F5K3-F1
#
_entry.id   AF-A0A7K4F5K3-F1
#
_cell.length_a   1.000
_cell.length_b   1.000
_cell.length_c   1.000
_cell.angle_alpha   90.00
_cell.angle_beta   90.00
_cell.angle_gamma   90.00
#
_symmetry.space_group_name_H-M   'P 1'
#
loop_
_entity.id
_entity.type
_entity.pdbx_description
1 polymer ?
#
loop_
_entity_poly.entity_id
_entity_poly.type
_entity_poly.pdbx_seq_one_letter_code
_entity_poly.pdbx_strand_id
1 'polypeptide(L)' 'MDYVISMPNCSVCGESFSDDIRFLNHMMEKHGFRNPNVGTPDRNSRGY' A
#
# COMPACT_ATOMS: atom_id res chain seq x y z
N MET A 1 18.33 15.64 18.57
CA MET A 1 17.99 14.90 17.33
C MET A 1 16.58 14.38 17.52
N ASP A 2 15.60 15.22 17.19
CA ASP A 2 14.19 14.84 17.16
C ASP A 2 14.05 13.70 16.16
N TYR A 3 13.95 12.48 16.68
CA TYR A 3 13.72 11.29 15.88
C TYR A 3 12.25 11.38 15.44
N VAL A 4 11.99 12.14 14.38
CA VAL A 4 10.68 12.19 13.76
C VAL A 4 10.47 10.82 13.14
N ILE A 5 9.83 9.93 13.90
CA ILE A 5 9.34 8.66 13.40
C ILE A 5 8.30 9.06 12.34
N SER A 6 8.71 9.02 11.07
CA SER A 6 7.87 9.39 9.94
C SER A 6 6.77 8.35 9.82
N MET A 7 5.66 8.53 10.54
CA MET A 7 4.51 7.65 10.46
C MET A 7 3.95 7.69 9.03
N PRO A 8 3.88 6.55 8.32
CA PRO A 8 3.29 6.51 7.00
C PRO A 8 1.82 6.91 7.08
N ASN A 9 1.43 7.85 6.22
CA ASN A 9 0.05 8.33 6.11
C ASN A 9 -0.51 7.96 4.73
N CYS A 10 -1.77 7.52 4.71
CA CYS A 10 -2.47 7.22 3.48
C CYS A 10 -2.75 8.50 2.71
N SER A 11 -2.10 8.66 1.55
CA SER A 11 -2.34 9.81 0.69
C SER A 11 -3.73 9.83 0.04
N VAL A 12 -4.49 8.73 0.14
CA VAL A 12 -5.85 8.63 -0.43
C VAL A 12 -6.92 9.07 0.56
N CYS A 13 -6.80 8.67 1.83
CA CYS A 13 -7.82 8.94 2.86
C CYS A 13 -7.32 9.71 4.09
N GLY A 14 -6.01 9.97 4.19
CA GLY A 14 -5.39 10.72 5.29
C GLY A 14 -5.15 9.92 6.58
N GLU A 15 -5.44 8.61 6.59
CA GLU A 15 -5.28 7.76 7.77
C GLU A 15 -3.79 7.59 8.12
N SER A 16 -3.43 7.77 9.39
CA SER A 16 -2.05 7.68 9.89
C SER A 16 -1.78 6.29 10.48
N PHE A 17 -0.63 5.71 10.15
CA PHE A 17 -0.24 4.36 10.60
C PHE A 17 1.08 4.41 11.34
N SER A 18 1.21 3.57 12.37
CA SER A 18 2.45 3.42 13.14
C SER A 18 3.52 2.60 12.42
N ASP A 19 3.13 1.74 11.47
CA ASP A 19 4.01 0.76 10.82
C ASP A 19 3.69 0.62 9.33
N ASP A 20 4.73 0.39 8.52
CA ASP A 20 4.62 0.17 7.08
C ASP A 20 3.77 -1.05 6.72
N ILE A 21 3.81 -2.12 7.54
CA ILE A 21 2.99 -3.33 7.33
C ILE A 21 1.49 -2.99 7.41
N ARG A 22 1.09 -2.18 8.40
CA ARG A 22 -0.31 -1.78 8.60
C ARG A 22 -0.77 -0.85 7.48
N PHE A 23 0.10 0.08 7.09
CA PHE A 23 -0.12 0.95 5.95
C PHE A 23 -0.32 0.18 4.64
N LEU A 24 0.57 -0.79 4.36
CA LEU A 24 0.48 -1.64 3.17
C LEU A 24 -0.80 -2.48 3.15
N ASN A 25 -1.17 -3.11 4.27
CA ASN A 25 -2.44 -3.85 4.36
C ASN A 25 -3.64 -2.93 4.13
N HIS A 26 -3.67 -1.75 4.76
CA HIS A 26 -4.72 -0.75 4.51
C HIS A 26 -4.80 -0.39 3.03
N MET A 27 -3.67 -0.10 2.38
CA MET A 27 -3.63 0.23 0.96
C MET A 27 -4.16 -0.92 0.10
N MET A 28 -3.80 -2.17 0.42
CA MET A 28 -4.29 -3.38 -0.27
C MET A 28 -5.80 -3.59 -0.09
N GLU A 29 -6.33 -3.49 1.13
CA GLU A 29 -7.73 -3.81 1.44
C GLU A 29 -8.71 -2.68 1.11
N LYS A 30 -8.36 -1.43 1.45
CA LYS A 30 -9.28 -0.27 1.30
C LYS A 30 -9.21 0.36 -0.08
N HIS A 31 -8.03 0.35 -0.70
CA HIS A 31 -7.77 1.06 -1.95
C HIS A 31 -7.38 0.11 -3.09
N GLY A 32 -7.31 -1.21 -2.83
CA GLY A 32 -6.94 -2.19 -3.85
C GLY A 32 -5.51 -1.99 -4.35
N PHE A 33 -4.62 -1.42 -3.54
CA PHE A 33 -3.22 -1.24 -3.91
C PHE A 33 -2.59 -2.60 -4.22
N ARG A 34 -2.06 -2.74 -5.42
CA ARG A 34 -1.40 -3.96 -5.86
C ARG A 34 0.09 -3.70 -5.83
N ASN A 35 0.77 -4.26 -4.84
CA ASN A 35 2.22 -4.14 -4.74
C ASN A 35 2.85 -4.69 -6.04
N PRO A 36 3.50 -3.86 -6.87
CA PRO A 36 4.06 -4.30 -8.15
C PRO A 36 5.22 -5.30 -7.98
N ASN A 37 5.80 -5.40 -6.78
CA ASN A 37 6.85 -6.37 -6.44
C ASN A 37 6.31 -7.75 -6.05
N VAL A 38 5.02 -7.88 -5.76
CA VAL A 38 4.35 -9.18 -5.62
C VAL A 38 3.92 -9.57 -7.02
N GLY A 39 4.75 -10.40 -7.65
CA GLY A 39 4.75 -10.73 -9.07
C GLY A 39 3.36 -10.71 -9.71
N THR A 40 3.22 -9.81 -10.69
CA THR A 40 2.26 -9.87 -11.80
C THR A 40 0.90 -10.49 -11.43
N PRO A 41 -0.18 -9.72 -11.20
CA PRO A 41 -1.43 -10.19 -11.78
C PRO A 41 -1.12 -10.32 -13.26
N ASP A 42 -1.15 -11.54 -13.79
CA ASP A 42 -1.19 -11.79 -15.22
C ASP A 42 -2.20 -10.80 -15.82
N ARG A 43 -1.68 -9.70 -16.37
CA ARG A 43 -2.45 -8.69 -17.08
C ARG A 43 -2.52 -9.08 -18.56
N ASN A 44 -2.41 -10.39 -18.83
CA ASN A 44 -2.52 -11.01 -20.13
C ASN A 44 -3.43 -12.25 -20.11
N SER A 45 -4.55 -12.20 -19.38
CA SER A 45 -5.74 -12.99 -19.70
C SER A 45 -6.75 -12.11 -20.44
N ARG A 46 -6.30 -11.48 -21.53
CA ARG A 46 -7.15 -10.72 -22.45
C ARG A 46 -7.29 -11.50 -23.74
N GLY A 47 -8.01 -12.62 -23.64
CA GLY A 47 -8.73 -13.28 -24.72
C GLY A 47 -7.92 -13.88 -25.87
N TYR A 48 -7.91 -15.21 -25.92
CA TYR A 48 -8.20 -16.02 -27.10
C TYR A 48 -8.63 -17.42 -26.66
#